data_AF-A0A7C4PCA1-F1
#
_entry.id   AF-A0A7C4PCA1-F1
#
_cell.length_a   1.000
_cell.length_b   1.000
_cell.length_c   1.000
_cell.angle_alpha   90.00
_cell.angle_beta   90.00
_cell.angle_gamma   90.00
#
_symmetry.space_group_name_H-M   'P 1'
#
loop_
_entity.id
_entity.type
_entity.pdbx_description
1 polymer ?
#
loop_
_entity_poly.entity_id
_entity_poly.type
_entity_poly.pdbx_seq_one_letter_code
_entity_poly.pdbx_strand_id
1 'polypeptide(L)'
;MKTKKLEPDEDGMLPEYDFSGKNVTRGKHHLARKKGYTVRIHNEDGTTTVQRFGPTVQLDPDVSDFFPDAESVNRALRGLIALIPKKQAAEKKAEYNSPKAS
;
A
#
# COMPACT_ATOMS: atom_id res chain seq x y z
N MET A 1 34.25 -4.36 24.00
CA MET A 1 33.43 -3.22 24.44
C MET A 1 32.28 -3.78 25.27
N LYS A 2 32.18 -3.43 26.56
CA LYS A 2 31.13 -3.97 27.45
C LYS A 2 29.81 -3.25 27.15
N THR A 3 28.81 -3.97 26.66
CA THR A 3 27.44 -3.47 26.57
C THR A 3 26.91 -3.30 28.00
N LYS A 4 26.73 -2.05 28.45
CA LYS A 4 26.05 -1.78 29.71
C LYS A 4 24.59 -2.21 29.56
N LYS A 5 24.19 -3.21 30.33
CA LYS A 5 22.80 -3.65 30.42
C LYS A 5 22.00 -2.49 31.00
N LEU A 6 21.07 -1.94 30.22
CA LEU A 6 20.16 -0.88 30.66
C LEU A 6 19.12 -1.54 31.57
N GLU A 7 19.06 -1.10 32.83
CA GLU A 7 18.09 -1.62 33.80
C GLU A 7 16.73 -0.93 33.59
N PRO A 8 15.62 -1.66 33.80
CA PRO A 8 14.28 -1.07 33.78
C PRO A 8 14.13 -0.03 34.90
N ASP A 9 13.28 0.97 34.68
CA ASP A 9 12.95 2.00 35.66
C ASP A 9 12.03 1.48 36.79
N GLU A 10 11.60 2.37 37.69
CA GLU A 10 10.76 2.03 38.85
C GLU A 10 9.39 1.43 38.45
N ASP A 11 8.90 1.76 37.24
CA ASP A 11 7.66 1.21 36.67
C ASP A 11 7.92 -0.09 35.90
N GLY A 12 9.16 -0.58 35.88
CA GLY A 12 9.56 -1.79 35.17
C GLY A 12 9.68 -1.61 33.65
N MET A 13 9.59 -0.37 33.15
CA MET A 13 9.74 -0.06 31.74
C MET A 13 11.23 -0.05 31.37
N LEU A 14 11.57 -0.74 30.27
CA LEU A 14 12.91 -0.61 29.72
C LEU A 14 13.08 0.79 29.10
N PRO A 15 14.26 1.42 29.21
CA PRO A 15 14.51 2.75 28.65
C PRO A 15 14.22 2.88 27.14
N GLU A 16 14.19 1.77 26.41
CA GLU A 16 13.84 1.71 24.98
C GLU A 16 12.34 1.96 24.71
N TYR A 17 11.48 1.79 25.71
CA TYR A 17 10.02 1.98 25.64
C TYR A 17 9.54 3.23 26.39
N ASP A 18 10.46 4.04 26.93
CA ASP A 18 10.11 5.33 27.55
C ASP A 18 9.81 6.40 26.47
N PHE A 19 8.52 6.67 26.28
CA PHE A 19 8.02 7.69 25.36
C PHE A 19 7.75 9.04 26.04
N SER A 20 8.23 9.27 27.27
CA SER A 20 8.05 10.54 28.00
C SER A 20 8.92 11.70 27.48
N GLY A 21 9.92 11.40 26.65
CA GLY A 21 10.87 12.38 26.11
C GLY A 21 10.26 13.38 25.10
N LYS A 22 10.91 14.54 24.97
CA LYS A 22 10.47 15.64 24.06
C LYS A 22 10.55 15.32 22.56
N ASN A 23 11.10 14.18 22.16
CA ASN A 23 11.38 13.81 20.76
C ASN A 23 10.49 12.65 20.24
N VAL A 24 9.37 12.37 20.90
CA VAL A 24 8.44 11.31 20.45
C VAL A 24 7.56 11.83 19.31
N THR A 25 7.78 11.31 18.10
CA THR A 25 7.01 11.71 16.91
C THR A 25 5.86 10.73 16.67
N ARG A 26 4.64 11.11 17.07
CA ARG A 26 3.43 10.36 16.73
C ARG A 26 3.16 10.48 15.22
N GLY A 27 3.01 9.34 14.53
CA GLY A 27 2.51 9.33 13.15
C GLY A 27 3.54 9.50 12.02
N LYS A 28 4.86 9.57 12.30
CA LYS A 28 5.91 9.67 11.26
C LYS A 28 5.82 8.58 10.19
N HIS A 29 5.34 7.39 10.58
CA HIS A 29 5.28 6.22 9.70
C HIS A 29 3.88 5.95 9.11
N HIS A 30 2.90 6.87 9.26
CA HIS A 30 1.54 6.63 8.74
C HIS A 30 1.51 6.51 7.21
N LEU A 31 2.29 7.35 6.50
CA LEU A 31 2.35 7.35 5.03
C LEU A 31 2.95 6.06 4.48
N ALA A 32 3.93 5.48 5.19
CA ALA A 32 4.56 4.22 4.79
C ALA A 32 3.56 3.05 4.81
N ARG A 33 2.61 3.08 5.75
CA ARG A 33 1.56 2.05 5.86
C ARG A 33 0.61 2.04 4.66
N LYS A 34 0.43 3.17 3.96
CA LYS A 34 -0.37 3.27 2.72
C LYS A 34 0.22 2.48 1.55
N LYS A 35 1.54 2.22 1.55
CA LYS A 35 2.22 1.47 0.49
C LYS A 35 1.97 -0.05 0.57
N GLY A 36 1.26 -0.50 1.61
CA GLY A 36 1.11 -1.91 1.93
C GLY A 36 2.30 -2.46 2.71
N TYR A 37 2.08 -3.56 3.41
CA TYR A 37 3.09 -4.24 4.22
C TYR A 37 2.78 -5.73 4.31
N THR A 38 3.82 -6.52 4.60
CA THR A 38 3.69 -7.96 4.78
C THR A 38 3.94 -8.27 6.25
N VAL A 39 2.96 -8.89 6.91
CA VAL A 39 3.11 -9.42 8.27
C VAL A 39 3.50 -10.88 8.15
N ARG A 40 4.57 -11.26 8.85
CA ARG A 40 5.00 -12.66 9.00
C ARG A 40 4.83 -13.01 10.47
N ILE A 41 3.92 -13.92 10.76
CA ILE A 41 3.66 -14.41 12.10
C ILE A 41 4.40 -15.74 12.23
N HIS A 42 5.37 -15.79 13.15
CA HIS A 42 6.05 -17.03 13.51
C HIS A 42 5.28 -17.66 14.66
N ASN A 43 4.66 -18.81 14.40
CA ASN A 43 3.88 -19.54 15.38
C ASN A 43 4.82 -20.46 16.19
N GLU A 44 4.39 -20.83 17.40
CA GLU A 44 5.16 -21.71 18.30
C GLU A 44 5.35 -23.12 17.74
N ASP A 45 4.47 -23.54 16.82
CA ASP A 45 4.55 -24.81 16.08
C ASP A 45 5.61 -24.80 14.95
N GLY A 46 6.37 -23.72 14.80
CA GLY A 46 7.40 -23.55 13.78
C GLY A 46 6.87 -23.13 12.41
N THR A 47 5.56 -22.97 12.24
CA THR A 47 4.97 -22.49 10.99
C THR A 47 5.10 -20.96 10.87
N THR A 48 5.09 -20.45 9.64
CA THR A 48 5.07 -19.00 9.37
C THR A 48 3.83 -18.65 8.55
N THR A 49 2.91 -17.88 9.13
CA THR A 49 1.76 -17.32 8.42
C THR A 49 2.17 -15.99 7.79
N VAL A 50 2.06 -15.88 6.48
CA VAL A 50 2.36 -14.64 5.74
C VAL A 50 1.07 -13.97 5.31
N GLN A 51 0.78 -12.80 5.87
CA GLN A 51 -0.37 -11.99 5.51
C GLN A 51 0.08 -10.71 4.82
N ARG A 52 -0.39 -10.51 3.58
CA ARG A 52 -0.05 -9.34 2.77
C ARG A 52 -1.18 -8.33 2.85
N PHE A 53 -0.87 -7.14 3.35
CA PHE A 53 -1.73 -5.98 3.28
C PHE A 53 -1.28 -5.13 2.08
N GLY A 54 -2.16 -4.99 1.09
CA GLY A 54 -1.86 -4.27 -0.14
C GLY A 54 -1.78 -2.75 0.05
N PRO A 55 -1.35 -2.01 -0.98
CA PRO A 55 -1.46 -0.56 -0.98
C PRO A 55 -2.94 -0.16 -0.87
N THR A 56 -3.23 0.77 0.04
CA THR A 56 -4.59 1.24 0.29
C THR A 56 -4.77 2.62 -0.33
N VAL A 57 -5.80 2.79 -1.16
CA VAL A 57 -6.26 4.10 -1.61
C VAL A 57 -7.28 4.59 -0.59
N GLN A 58 -6.99 5.73 0.03
CA GLN A 58 -7.89 6.35 0.98
C GLN A 58 -8.76 7.35 0.23
N LEU A 59 -10.08 7.26 0.40
CA LEU A 59 -11.01 8.25 -0.13
C LEU A 59 -11.04 9.46 0.80
N ASP A 60 -11.20 10.64 0.22
CA ASP A 60 -11.52 11.84 0.99
C ASP A 60 -12.96 11.74 1.54
N PRO A 61 -13.29 12.44 2.64
CA PRO A 61 -14.58 12.28 3.31
C PRO A 61 -15.78 12.54 2.39
N ASP A 62 -15.70 13.60 1.60
CA ASP A 62 -16.71 13.98 0.61
C ASP A 62 -16.90 12.91 -0.48
N VAL A 63 -15.83 12.22 -0.88
CA VAL A 63 -15.92 11.12 -1.85
C VAL A 63 -16.52 9.87 -1.20
N SER A 64 -16.20 9.60 0.06
CA SER A 64 -16.71 8.42 0.78
C SER A 64 -18.23 8.46 1.01
N ASP A 65 -18.82 9.65 1.07
CA ASP A 65 -20.27 9.83 1.18
C ASP A 65 -21.03 9.27 -0.03
N PHE A 66 -20.41 9.25 -1.21
CA PHE A 66 -20.98 8.71 -2.45
C PHE A 66 -20.56 7.26 -2.73
N PHE A 67 -19.43 6.83 -2.16
CA PHE A 67 -18.82 5.53 -2.43
C PHE A 67 -18.60 4.77 -1.12
N PRO A 68 -19.59 3.97 -0.66
CA PRO A 68 -19.52 3.30 0.64
C PRO A 68 -18.48 2.19 0.71
N ASP A 69 -18.06 1.63 -0.43
CA ASP A 69 -17.11 0.53 -0.50
C ASP A 69 -16.25 0.54 -1.78
N ALA A 70 -15.22 -0.30 -1.81
CA ALA A 70 -14.31 -0.43 -2.94
C ALA A 70 -14.99 -0.98 -4.22
N GLU A 71 -16.08 -1.75 -4.10
CA GLU A 71 -16.82 -2.28 -5.24
C GLU A 71 -17.53 -1.16 -6.00
N SER A 72 -18.17 -0.24 -5.27
CA SER A 72 -18.84 0.95 -5.81
C SER A 72 -17.87 1.87 -6.56
N VAL A 73 -16.69 2.13 -5.99
CA VAL A 73 -15.60 2.90 -6.62
C VAL A 73 -15.15 2.22 -7.91
N ASN A 74 -14.86 0.92 -7.83
CA ASN A 74 -14.37 0.16 -8.98
C ASN A 74 -15.39 0.13 -10.12
N ARG A 75 -16.68 0.04 -9.82
CA ARG A 75 -17.74 0.11 -10.83
C ARG A 75 -17.75 1.45 -11.56
N ALA A 76 -17.65 2.56 -10.83
CA ALA A 76 -17.60 3.90 -11.43
C ALA A 76 -16.36 4.10 -12.30
N LEU A 77 -15.17 3.74 -11.77
CA LEU A 77 -13.91 3.86 -12.52
C LEU A 77 -13.91 3.01 -13.79
N ARG A 78 -14.45 1.78 -13.75
CA ARG A 78 -14.62 0.94 -14.95
C ARG A 78 -15.57 1.57 -15.96
N GLY A 79 -16.65 2.19 -15.49
CA GLY A 79 -17.56 2.96 -16.35
C GLY A 79 -16.83 4.09 -17.08
N LEU A 80 -16.01 4.86 -16.36
CA LEU A 80 -15.18 5.91 -16.97
C LEU A 80 -14.19 5.33 -17.98
N ILE A 81 -13.49 4.23 -17.64
CA ILE A 81 -12.57 3.54 -18.56
C ILE A 81 -13.28 3.11 -19.85
N ALA A 82 -14.53 2.62 -19.76
CA ALA A 82 -15.30 2.19 -20.91
C ALA A 82 -15.71 3.35 -21.83
N LEU A 83 -15.88 4.56 -21.28
CA LEU A 83 -16.24 5.77 -22.02
C LEU A 83 -15.04 6.45 -22.67
N ILE A 84 -13.81 6.20 -22.20
CA ILE A 84 -12.59 6.74 -22.81
C ILE A 84 -12.45 6.11 -24.21
N PRO A 85 -12.43 6.92 -25.29
CA PRO A 85 -12.23 6.40 -26.63
C PRO A 85 -10.91 5.62 -26.69
N LYS A 86 -10.98 4.33 -27.02
CA LYS A 86 -9.79 3.53 -27.26
C LYS A 86 -9.03 4.18 -28.42
N LYS A 87 -7.92 4.85 -28.11
CA LYS A 87 -7.00 5.37 -29.12
C LYS A 87 -6.55 4.19 -29.96
N GLN A 88 -7.11 4.04 -31.15
CA GLN A 88 -6.68 3.08 -32.17
C GLN A 88 -5.30 3.54 -32.68
N ALA A 89 -4.28 3.41 -31.85
CA ALA A 89 -2.91 3.62 -32.24
C ALA A 89 -2.34 2.27 -32.67
N ALA A 90 -2.14 2.15 -33.99
CA ALA A 90 -1.15 1.30 -34.65
C ALA A 90 -1.52 -0.10 -35.20
N GLU A 91 -2.70 -0.28 -35.81
CA GLU A 91 -2.89 -1.42 -36.76
C GLU A 91 -3.04 -1.02 -38.24
N LYS A 92 -3.29 0.26 -38.55
CA LYS A 92 -3.34 0.74 -39.96
C LYS A 92 -1.98 1.07 -40.60
N LYS A 93 -0.87 0.56 -40.06
CA LYS A 93 0.46 0.72 -40.69
C LYS A 93 1.01 -0.57 -41.31
N ALA A 94 0.31 -1.70 -41.21
CA ALA A 94 0.75 -2.96 -41.83
C ALA A 94 0.17 -3.19 -43.24
N GLU A 95 -0.85 -2.44 -43.67
CA GLU A 95 -1.56 -2.70 -44.94
C GLU A 95 -1.05 -1.89 -46.15
N TYR A 96 -0.03 -1.03 -45.96
CA TYR A 96 0.55 -0.22 -47.06
C TYR A 96 1.97 -0.64 -47.46
N ASN A 97 2.44 -1.81 -47.03
CA ASN A 97 3.79 -2.29 -47.37
C ASN A 97 3.79 -3.71 -47.97
N SER A 98 2.76 -4.06 -48.75
CA SER A 98 2.85 -5.20 -49.67
C SER A 98 3.55 -4.75 -50.96
N PRO A 99 4.78 -5.19 -51.26
CA PRO A 99 5.32 -5.03 -52.60
C PRO A 99 4.49 -5.90 -53.56
N LYS A 100 3.94 -5.28 -54.61
CA LYS A 100 3.40 -5.99 -55.77
C LYS A 100 4.58 -6.73 -56.42
N ALA A 101 4.58 -8.06 -56.35
CA ALA A 101 5.48 -8.87 -57.15
C ALA A 101 5.08 -8.74 -58.64
N SER A 102 6.02 -8.31 -59.46
CA SER A 102 6.03 -8.46 -60.92
C SER A 102 6.79 -9.72 -61.29
#